data_AF-A0A167X0U4-F1
#
_entry.id   AF-A0A167X0U4-F1
#
_cell.length_a   1.000
_cell.length_b   1.000
_cell.length_c   1.000
_cell.angle_alpha   90.00
_cell.angle_beta   90.00
_cell.angle_gamma   90.00
#
_symmetry.space_group_name_H-M   'P 1'
#
loop_
_entity.id
_entity.type
_entity.pdbx_description
1 polymer ?
#
loop_
_entity_poly.entity_id
_entity_poly.type
_entity_poly.pdbx_seq_one_letter_code
_entity_poly.pdbx_strand_id
1 'polypeptide(L)'
;MDAIPPGAWDTHVHVFDPVRHPYIPGTRYTPPARSVDDLVAALPSVTNFVIVMSGPEGTDAALTLETIATLQHRRGRDAAAARGVVVVDVDDDRQMAPGALQALHRGGRGGRGAVFGSDWPHVDSTPGSTALLAVDLPAHLRLLKATCDGVGPGMWERLMRDNAAALYA
;
A
#
# COMPACT_ATOMS: atom_id res chain seq x y z
N MET A 1 -19.95 -11.21 -20.54
CA MET A 1 -19.49 -10.93 -19.18
C MET A 1 -20.35 -9.81 -18.66
N ASP A 2 -21.04 -10.04 -17.55
CA ASP A 2 -21.81 -9.00 -16.88
C ASP A 2 -20.90 -7.78 -16.64
N ALA A 3 -21.31 -6.63 -17.15
CA ALA A 3 -20.46 -5.45 -17.21
C ALA A 3 -20.06 -5.04 -15.79
N ILE A 4 -18.76 -4.93 -15.53
CA ILE A 4 -18.22 -4.39 -14.29
C ILE A 4 -18.91 -3.04 -14.03
N PRO A 5 -19.57 -2.85 -12.86
CA PRO A 5 -20.36 -1.66 -12.61
C PRO A 5 -19.47 -0.41 -12.57
N PRO A 6 -19.96 0.75 -13.04
CA PRO A 6 -19.24 2.00 -12.91
C PRO A 6 -18.81 2.27 -11.46
N GLY A 7 -17.56 2.70 -11.28
CA GLY A 7 -17.02 2.98 -9.95
C GLY A 7 -16.50 1.75 -9.19
N ALA A 8 -16.46 0.56 -9.81
CA ALA A 8 -15.80 -0.60 -9.23
C ALA A 8 -14.32 -0.33 -8.88
N TRP A 9 -13.85 -1.04 -7.87
CA TRP A 9 -12.45 -1.04 -7.42
C TRP A 9 -11.82 -2.39 -7.71
N ASP A 10 -10.63 -2.38 -8.32
CA ASP A 10 -9.69 -3.49 -8.17
C ASP A 10 -8.84 -3.20 -6.92
N THR A 11 -9.06 -3.97 -5.87
CA THR A 11 -8.48 -3.70 -4.54
C THR A 11 -7.19 -4.46 -4.27
N HIS A 12 -6.66 -5.22 -5.23
CA HIS A 12 -5.43 -5.97 -5.03
C HIS A 12 -4.70 -6.19 -6.35
N VAL A 13 -3.88 -5.23 -6.75
CA VAL A 13 -3.09 -5.32 -7.98
C VAL A 13 -1.66 -4.83 -7.79
N HIS A 14 -0.74 -5.45 -8.52
CA HIS A 14 0.68 -5.12 -8.51
C HIS A 14 1.10 -4.49 -9.84
N VAL A 15 2.06 -3.58 -9.79
CA VAL A 15 2.75 -3.01 -10.94
C VAL A 15 4.23 -3.32 -10.81
N PHE A 16 4.88 -3.70 -11.90
CA PHE A 16 6.26 -4.15 -11.92
C PHE A 16 7.08 -3.39 -12.96
N ASP A 17 8.12 -2.69 -12.51
CA ASP A 17 9.10 -2.01 -13.38
C ASP A 17 10.53 -2.30 -12.90
N PRO A 18 11.04 -3.53 -13.10
CA PRO A 18 12.36 -3.94 -12.62
C PRO A 18 13.53 -3.19 -13.28
N VAL A 19 13.28 -2.42 -14.34
CA VAL A 19 14.32 -1.62 -14.99
C VAL A 19 14.57 -0.33 -14.21
N ARG A 20 13.50 0.37 -13.79
CA ARG A 20 13.61 1.60 -13.00
C ARG A 20 13.65 1.35 -11.49
N HIS A 21 12.99 0.30 -11.03
CA HIS A 21 12.86 -0.12 -9.64
C HIS A 21 13.30 -1.59 -9.50
N PRO A 22 14.62 -1.87 -9.48
CA PRO A 22 15.14 -3.24 -9.46
C PRO A 22 14.67 -4.04 -8.24
N TYR A 23 14.40 -5.33 -8.45
CA TYR A 23 13.99 -6.21 -7.36
C TYR A 23 15.11 -6.45 -6.34
N ILE A 24 14.71 -6.72 -5.10
CA ILE A 24 15.66 -7.10 -4.05
C ILE A 24 16.33 -8.45 -4.36
N PRO A 25 17.62 -8.61 -4.01
CA PRO A 25 18.31 -9.90 -4.11
C PRO A 25 17.58 -11.00 -3.33
N GLY A 26 17.53 -12.21 -3.87
CA GLY A 26 16.96 -13.36 -3.17
C GLY A 26 15.44 -13.36 -3.03
N THR A 27 14.71 -12.53 -3.79
CA THR A 27 13.26 -12.62 -3.87
C THR A 27 12.80 -14.05 -4.22
N ARG A 28 11.69 -14.49 -3.61
CA ARG A 28 11.10 -15.84 -3.82
C ARG A 28 10.68 -16.08 -5.27
N TYR A 29 10.40 -15.01 -6.02
CA TYR A 29 9.99 -15.06 -7.41
C TYR A 29 10.36 -13.76 -8.15
N THR A 30 10.45 -13.85 -9.47
CA THR A 30 10.83 -12.73 -10.35
C THR A 30 9.71 -12.51 -11.39
N PRO A 31 8.74 -11.63 -11.11
CA PRO A 31 7.66 -11.36 -12.05
C PRO A 31 8.16 -10.58 -13.27
N PRO A 32 7.58 -10.79 -14.47
CA PRO A 32 7.89 -9.97 -15.63
C PRO A 32 7.41 -8.53 -15.42
N ALA A 33 8.01 -7.58 -16.14
CA ALA A 33 7.56 -6.20 -16.13
C ALA A 33 6.07 -6.09 -16.54
N ARG A 34 5.31 -5.31 -15.79
CA ARG A 34 3.87 -5.03 -15.98
C ARG A 34 3.62 -3.60 -15.56
N SER A 35 3.47 -2.73 -16.55
CA SER A 35 3.34 -1.30 -16.35
C SER A 35 1.93 -0.90 -15.89
N VAL A 36 1.79 0.35 -15.44
CA VAL A 36 0.48 0.97 -15.18
C VAL A 36 -0.39 1.04 -16.45
N ASP A 37 0.23 1.10 -17.64
CA ASP A 37 -0.49 1.07 -18.91
C ASP A 37 -1.09 -0.31 -19.20
N ASP A 38 -0.33 -1.37 -18.92
CA ASP A 38 -0.82 -2.75 -19.03
C ASP A 38 -2.04 -2.97 -18.11
N LEU A 39 -1.97 -2.44 -16.88
CA LEU A 39 -3.07 -2.50 -15.91
C LEU A 39 -4.35 -1.83 -16.45
N VAL A 40 -4.24 -0.59 -16.92
CA VAL A 40 -5.39 0.17 -17.42
C VAL A 40 -5.96 -0.47 -18.70
N ALA A 41 -5.11 -1.04 -19.55
CA ALA A 41 -5.55 -1.73 -20.76
C ALA A 41 -6.26 -3.06 -20.46
N ALA A 42 -5.84 -3.78 -19.41
CA ALA A 42 -6.45 -5.06 -19.02
C ALA A 42 -7.86 -4.92 -18.44
N LEU A 43 -8.13 -3.82 -17.73
CA LEU A 43 -9.41 -3.56 -17.05
C LEU A 43 -9.98 -2.17 -17.42
N PRO A 44 -10.36 -1.93 -18.68
CA PRO A 44 -10.76 -0.60 -19.14
C PRO A 44 -12.03 -0.05 -18.47
N SER A 45 -12.87 -0.93 -17.92
CA SER A 45 -14.09 -0.57 -17.16
C SER A 45 -13.84 -0.29 -15.68
N VAL A 46 -12.68 -0.68 -15.14
CA VAL A 46 -12.29 -0.39 -13.75
C VAL A 46 -11.52 0.92 -13.73
N THR A 47 -11.97 1.84 -12.91
CA THR A 47 -11.35 3.16 -12.78
C THR A 47 -10.73 3.40 -11.42
N ASN A 48 -10.96 2.54 -10.44
CA ASN A 48 -10.40 2.69 -9.10
C ASN A 48 -9.50 1.51 -8.75
N PHE A 49 -8.35 1.81 -8.13
CA PHE A 49 -7.31 0.82 -7.88
C PHE A 49 -6.73 0.95 -6.47
N VAL A 50 -6.44 -0.19 -5.84
CA VAL A 50 -5.49 -0.28 -4.72
C VAL A 50 -4.24 -0.98 -5.22
N ILE A 51 -3.14 -0.22 -5.32
CA ILE A 51 -1.84 -0.72 -5.74
C ILE A 51 -1.13 -1.33 -4.53
N VAL A 52 -0.94 -2.64 -4.55
CA VAL A 52 -0.32 -3.37 -3.45
C VAL A 52 1.16 -3.59 -3.78
N MET A 53 2.04 -3.12 -2.91
CA MET A 53 3.47 -3.37 -3.04
C MET A 53 3.76 -4.86 -2.85
N SER A 54 4.67 -5.38 -3.64
CA SER A 54 4.96 -6.81 -3.72
C SER A 54 6.30 -7.17 -3.06
N GLY A 55 6.45 -8.43 -2.64
CA GLY A 55 7.69 -8.92 -2.02
C GLY A 55 8.98 -8.67 -2.82
N PRO A 56 9.01 -8.81 -4.16
CA PRO A 56 10.19 -8.49 -4.97
C PRO A 56 10.67 -7.04 -4.85
N GLU A 57 9.80 -6.09 -4.46
CA GLU A 57 10.14 -4.67 -4.26
C GLU A 57 10.71 -4.39 -2.84
N GLY A 58 10.69 -5.38 -1.94
CA GLY A 58 11.17 -5.24 -0.57
C GLY A 58 10.33 -4.24 0.23
N THR A 59 10.94 -3.13 0.67
CA THR A 59 10.29 -2.04 1.41
C THR A 59 10.40 -0.69 0.70
N ASP A 60 10.79 -0.67 -0.58
CA ASP A 60 10.84 0.57 -1.38
C ASP A 60 9.47 0.89 -2.00
N ALA A 61 8.79 1.87 -1.41
CA ALA A 61 7.47 2.32 -1.86
C ALA A 61 7.48 3.17 -3.14
N ALA A 62 8.64 3.48 -3.75
CA ALA A 62 8.74 4.44 -4.85
C ALA A 62 7.85 4.07 -6.04
N LEU A 63 7.92 2.83 -6.55
CA LEU A 63 7.10 2.39 -7.69
C LEU A 63 5.60 2.47 -7.38
N THR A 64 5.20 2.06 -6.18
CA THR A 64 3.79 2.12 -5.74
C THR A 64 3.30 3.56 -5.70
N LEU A 65 4.07 4.49 -5.13
CA LEU A 65 3.73 5.91 -5.07
C LEU A 65 3.70 6.58 -6.47
N GLU A 66 4.67 6.28 -7.33
CA GLU A 66 4.70 6.74 -8.72
C GLU A 66 3.47 6.27 -9.50
N THR A 67 3.07 5.01 -9.30
CA THR A 67 1.89 4.41 -9.94
C THR A 67 0.62 5.12 -9.50
N ILE A 68 0.44 5.35 -8.19
CA ILE A 68 -0.71 6.07 -7.64
C ILE A 68 -0.78 7.49 -8.20
N ALA A 69 0.34 8.22 -8.19
CA ALA A 69 0.41 9.56 -8.74
C ALA A 69 0.04 9.58 -10.24
N THR A 70 0.56 8.60 -11.00
CA THR A 70 0.27 8.45 -12.43
C THR A 70 -1.22 8.22 -12.68
N LEU A 71 -1.85 7.30 -11.94
CA LEU A 71 -3.29 7.03 -12.05
C LEU A 71 -4.14 8.25 -11.68
N GLN A 72 -3.75 8.98 -10.62
CA GLN A 72 -4.44 10.19 -10.18
C GLN A 72 -4.29 11.35 -11.17
N HIS A 73 -3.15 11.48 -11.86
CA HIS A 73 -2.92 12.52 -12.87
C HIS A 73 -3.60 12.22 -14.22
N ARG A 74 -3.78 10.95 -14.57
CA ARG A 74 -4.33 10.53 -15.87
C ARG A 74 -5.79 10.92 -16.09
N ARG A 75 -6.55 11.24 -15.05
CA ARG A 75 -7.98 11.58 -15.19
C ARG A 75 -8.28 12.90 -14.49
N GLY A 76 -8.90 13.83 -15.22
CA GLY A 76 -9.33 15.14 -14.70
C GLY A 76 -10.34 15.02 -13.55
N ARG A 77 -10.86 16.14 -13.03
CA ARG A 77 -11.61 16.28 -11.75
C ARG A 77 -12.75 15.27 -11.43
N ASP A 78 -13.16 14.43 -12.37
CA ASP A 78 -13.97 13.20 -12.17
C ASP A 78 -13.07 11.94 -11.99
N ALA A 79 -11.94 12.11 -11.31
CA ALA A 79 -10.76 11.25 -11.44
C ALA A 79 -10.92 9.87 -10.78
N ALA A 80 -10.47 8.84 -11.51
CA ALA A 80 -10.07 7.54 -10.99
C ALA A 80 -9.42 7.64 -9.60
N ALA A 81 -9.94 6.91 -8.61
CA ALA A 81 -9.37 6.86 -7.28
C ALA A 81 -8.27 5.79 -7.22
N ALA A 82 -7.03 6.20 -6.98
CA ALA A 82 -5.95 5.29 -6.64
C ALA A 82 -5.57 5.42 -5.16
N ARG A 83 -5.34 4.28 -4.51
CA ARG A 83 -4.74 4.11 -3.19
C ARG A 83 -3.60 3.08 -3.29
N GLY A 84 -2.82 2.95 -2.23
CA GLY A 84 -1.76 1.96 -2.18
C GLY A 84 -1.74 1.20 -0.87
N VAL A 85 -1.10 0.04 -0.86
CA VAL A 85 -0.64 -0.66 0.33
C VAL A 85 0.87 -0.80 0.20
N VAL A 86 1.60 -0.35 1.22
CA VAL A 86 3.07 -0.35 1.24
C VAL A 86 3.57 -1.15 2.44
N VAL A 87 4.69 -1.84 2.26
CA VAL A 87 5.42 -2.51 3.35
C VAL A 87 6.45 -1.51 3.87
N VAL A 88 6.58 -1.43 5.19
CA VAL A 88 7.59 -0.61 5.85
C VAL A 88 8.47 -1.49 6.71
N ASP A 89 9.77 -1.19 6.71
CA ASP A 89 10.72 -1.80 7.64
C ASP A 89 10.69 -1.02 8.95
N VAL A 90 10.25 -1.68 10.02
CA VAL A 90 10.14 -1.08 11.36
C VAL A 90 11.48 -0.94 12.07
N ASP A 91 12.50 -1.63 11.59
CA ASP A 91 13.88 -1.52 12.08
C ASP A 91 14.70 -0.50 11.27
N ASP A 92 14.14 0.05 10.18
CA ASP A 92 14.75 1.15 9.41
C ASP A 92 14.40 2.52 10.02
N ASP A 93 15.39 3.13 10.70
CA ASP A 93 15.29 4.46 11.32
C ASP A 93 14.78 5.55 10.35
N ARG A 94 15.07 5.45 9.06
CA ARG A 94 14.62 6.44 8.05
C ARG A 94 13.13 6.29 7.79
N GLN A 95 12.64 5.05 7.70
CA GLN A 95 11.22 4.78 7.48
C GLN A 95 10.39 5.06 8.74
N MET A 96 10.99 4.89 9.92
CA MET A 96 10.36 5.19 11.21
C MET A 96 10.56 6.64 11.69
N ALA A 97 11.25 7.48 10.91
CA ALA A 97 11.46 8.87 11.24
C ALA A 97 10.13 9.64 11.41
N PRO A 98 10.05 10.62 12.33
CA PRO A 98 8.85 11.45 12.49
C PRO A 98 8.40 12.07 11.16
N GLY A 99 7.14 11.86 10.78
CA GLY A 99 6.59 12.39 9.53
C GLY A 99 6.70 11.46 8.33
N ALA A 100 7.50 10.39 8.37
CA ALA A 100 7.70 9.48 7.24
C ALA A 100 6.40 8.77 6.83
N LEU A 101 5.69 8.16 7.79
CA LEU A 101 4.38 7.53 7.53
C LEU A 101 3.32 8.55 7.09
N GLN A 102 3.35 9.77 7.63
CA GLN A 102 2.46 10.85 7.18
C GLN A 102 2.77 11.28 5.74
N ALA A 103 4.05 11.25 5.32
CA ALA A 103 4.45 11.53 3.95
C ALA A 103 3.96 10.43 2.98
N LEU A 104 4.05 9.16 3.39
CA LEU A 104 3.47 8.04 2.65
C LEU A 104 1.96 8.24 2.48
N HIS A 105 1.22 8.53 3.57
CA HIS A 105 -0.23 8.78 3.56
C HIS A 105 -0.67 9.98 2.69
N ARG A 106 0.21 10.97 2.54
CA ARG A 106 -0.02 12.13 1.66
C ARG A 106 0.43 11.86 0.23
N GLY A 107 0.78 10.62 -0.12
CA GLY A 107 1.19 10.21 -1.46
C GLY A 107 2.35 11.02 -2.04
N GLY A 108 3.23 11.57 -1.20
CA GLY A 108 4.26 12.51 -1.66
C GLY A 108 3.71 13.88 -2.08
N ARG A 109 4.04 14.36 -3.30
CA ARG A 109 3.79 15.73 -3.78
C ARG A 109 2.35 16.00 -4.26
N GLY A 110 1.32 15.56 -3.53
CA GLY A 110 -0.02 16.16 -3.64
C GLY A 110 -1.21 15.23 -3.94
N GLY A 111 -1.13 13.93 -3.65
CA GLY A 111 -2.25 12.99 -3.82
C GLY A 111 -2.57 12.23 -2.54
N ARG A 112 -3.83 11.86 -2.27
CA ARG A 112 -4.15 10.92 -1.15
C ARG A 112 -3.57 9.54 -1.50
N GLY A 113 -2.33 9.27 -1.11
CA GLY A 113 -1.58 8.08 -1.51
C GLY A 113 -1.23 7.22 -0.30
N ALA A 114 -1.18 5.92 -0.49
CA ALA A 114 -0.93 4.89 0.54
C ALA A 114 -1.90 4.87 1.75
N VAL A 115 -2.72 3.82 1.79
CA VAL A 115 -3.32 3.27 3.00
C VAL A 115 -2.28 2.33 3.61
N PHE A 116 -2.01 2.51 4.89
CA PHE A 116 -1.15 1.59 5.62
C PHE A 116 -1.76 0.18 5.56
N GLY A 117 -1.06 -0.76 4.93
CA GLY A 117 -1.40 -2.18 5.01
C GLY A 117 -0.22 -2.87 5.64
N SER A 118 -0.32 -3.08 6.95
CA SER A 118 0.60 -3.95 7.66
C SER A 118 0.03 -5.35 7.59
N ASP A 119 0.79 -6.27 7.02
CA ASP A 119 0.56 -7.71 7.14
C ASP A 119 1.13 -8.24 8.47
N TRP A 120 0.81 -7.50 9.54
CA TRP A 120 1.26 -7.75 10.90
C TRP A 120 0.72 -9.07 11.48
N PRO A 121 1.57 -9.87 12.14
CA PRO A 121 2.99 -10.05 11.87
C PRO A 121 3.19 -10.95 10.64
N HIS A 122 4.22 -10.68 9.83
CA HIS A 122 4.67 -11.68 8.86
C HIS A 122 4.95 -12.99 9.64
N VAL A 123 4.43 -14.10 9.13
CA VAL A 123 5.10 -15.38 9.31
C VAL A 123 6.51 -15.22 8.78
N ASP A 124 7.51 -15.77 9.48
CA ASP A 124 8.88 -15.77 8.99
C ASP A 124 8.90 -16.15 7.50
N SER A 125 9.33 -15.20 6.67
CA SER A 125 9.32 -15.33 5.21
C SER A 125 10.52 -16.13 4.69
N THR A 126 11.28 -16.75 5.59
CA THR A 126 12.21 -17.83 5.26
C THR A 126 11.45 -19.07 4.79
N PRO A 127 11.78 -19.66 3.62
CA PRO A 127 11.15 -20.89 3.16
C PRO A 127 11.21 -22.00 4.21
N GLY A 128 10.05 -22.54 4.60
CA GLY A 128 9.95 -23.64 5.58
C GLY A 128 9.89 -23.23 7.05
N SER A 129 9.91 -21.93 7.36
CA SER A 129 9.76 -21.48 8.74
C SER A 129 8.31 -21.57 9.23
N THR A 130 8.17 -21.91 10.51
CA THR A 130 6.90 -21.87 11.26
C THR A 130 6.96 -20.89 12.43
N ALA A 131 8.07 -20.14 12.54
CA ALA A 131 8.28 -19.19 13.62
C ALA A 131 7.49 -17.90 13.40
N LEU A 132 6.96 -17.36 14.50
CA LEU A 132 6.51 -15.97 14.54
C LEU A 132 7.70 -15.11 14.90
N LEU A 133 7.87 -14.01 14.18
CA LEU A 133 8.89 -13.01 14.53
C LEU A 133 8.56 -12.40 15.90
N ALA A 134 9.57 -12.19 16.72
CA ALA A 134 9.43 -11.45 17.96
C ALA A 134 9.16 -9.97 17.63
N VAL A 135 8.14 -9.40 18.24
CA VAL A 135 7.59 -8.11 17.84
C VAL A 135 7.34 -7.26 19.09
N ASP A 136 7.87 -6.02 19.12
CA ASP A 136 7.56 -5.04 20.17
C ASP A 136 6.18 -4.41 19.93
N LEU A 137 5.12 -5.17 20.24
CA LEU A 137 3.75 -4.73 20.02
C LEU A 137 3.44 -3.33 20.63
N PRO A 138 3.87 -3.01 21.87
CA PRO A 138 3.71 -1.65 22.41
C PRO A 138 4.33 -0.54 21.56
N ALA A 139 5.54 -0.73 21.03
CA ALA A 139 6.17 0.28 20.17
C ALA A 139 5.38 0.49 18.87
N HIS A 140 4.92 -0.59 18.24
CA HIS A 140 4.13 -0.52 17.01
C HIS A 140 2.77 0.16 17.23
N LEU A 141 2.09 -0.13 18.34
CA LEU A 141 0.84 0.55 18.70
C LEU A 141 1.05 2.04 18.95
N ARG A 142 2.18 2.44 19.57
CA ARG A 142 2.52 3.87 19.74
C ARG A 142 2.76 4.57 18.42
N LEU A 143 3.50 3.93 17.51
CA LEU A 143 3.75 4.45 16.16
C LEU A 143 2.44 4.63 15.38
N LEU A 144 1.62 3.58 15.32
CA LEU A 144 0.34 3.60 14.61
C LEU A 144 -0.59 4.68 15.16
N LYS A 145 -0.69 4.79 16.50
CA LYS A 145 -1.49 5.83 17.14
C LYS A 145 -1.00 7.24 16.79
N ALA A 146 0.31 7.49 16.86
CA ALA A 146 0.88 8.78 16.48
C ALA A 146 0.61 9.14 15.02
N THR A 147 0.64 8.14 14.11
CA THR A 147 0.24 8.34 12.72
C THR A 147 -1.24 8.72 12.61
N CYS A 148 -2.15 7.98 13.26
CA CYS A 148 -3.57 8.29 13.26
C CYS A 148 -3.86 9.70 13.80
N ASP A 149 -3.24 10.08 14.92
CA ASP A 149 -3.40 11.41 15.53
C ASP A 149 -2.93 12.53 14.56
N GLY A 150 -1.88 12.28 13.78
CA GLY A 150 -1.39 13.20 12.74
C GLY A 150 -2.25 13.27 11.47
N VAL A 151 -3.09 12.28 11.20
CA VAL A 151 -4.04 12.28 10.06
C VAL A 151 -5.26 13.13 10.38
N GLY A 152 -5.77 13.05 11.61
CA GLY A 152 -6.86 13.90 12.08
C GLY A 152 -7.60 13.34 13.29
N PRO A 153 -8.42 14.19 13.95
CA PRO A 153 -9.13 13.80 15.17
C PRO A 153 -10.08 12.62 14.92
N GLY A 154 -10.10 11.68 15.87
CA GLY A 154 -10.96 10.49 15.83
C GLY A 154 -10.49 9.39 14.86
N MET A 155 -9.32 9.52 14.22
CA MET A 155 -8.86 8.50 13.27
C MET A 155 -8.52 7.17 13.97
N TRP A 156 -7.97 7.23 15.18
CA TRP A 156 -7.63 6.05 15.96
C TRP A 156 -8.87 5.21 16.30
N GLU A 157 -9.93 5.86 16.79
CA GLU A 157 -11.20 5.21 17.14
C GLU A 157 -11.89 4.63 15.90
N ARG A 158 -11.87 5.36 14.78
CA ARG A 158 -12.40 4.86 13.51
C ARG A 158 -11.67 3.61 13.05
N LEU A 159 -10.34 3.61 13.10
CA LEU A 159 -9.52 2.47 12.69
C LEU A 159 -9.73 1.25 13.60
N MET A 160 -9.64 1.43 14.92
CA MET A 160 -9.57 0.34 15.88
C MET A 160 -10.94 -0.22 16.29
N ARG A 161 -12.01 0.57 16.15
CA ARG A 161 -13.34 0.19 16.64
C ARG A 161 -14.43 0.41 15.60
N ASP A 162 -14.61 1.63 15.11
CA ASP A 162 -15.85 1.97 14.41
C ASP A 162 -15.94 1.31 13.02
N ASN A 163 -14.85 1.26 12.25
CA ASN A 163 -14.81 0.61 10.94
C ASN A 163 -15.01 -0.92 11.07
N ALA A 164 -14.34 -1.55 12.04
CA ALA A 164 -14.48 -2.98 12.28
C ALA A 164 -15.92 -3.33 12.68
N ALA A 165 -16.51 -2.56 13.61
CA ALA A 165 -17.90 -2.74 13.99
C ALA A 165 -18.86 -2.59 12.80
N ALA A 166 -18.63 -1.64 11.89
CA ALA A 166 -19.47 -1.46 10.70
C ALA A 166 -19.29 -2.57 9.65
N LEU A 167 -18.10 -3.16 9.53
CA LEU A 167 -17.81 -4.24 8.59
C LEU A 167 -18.36 -5.60 9.03
N TYR A 168 -18.49 -5.82 10.34
CA TYR A 168 -18.89 -7.11 10.93
C TYR A 168 -20.26 -7.08 11.63
N ALA A 169 -21.01 -5.97 11.55
CA ALA A 169 -22.39 -5.87 12.01
C ALA A 169 -23.38 -6.43 10.97
#